data_AF-A0A1I5CEB1-F1
#
_entry.id   AF-A0A1I5CEB1-F1
#
_cell.length_a   1.000
_cell.length_b   1.000
_cell.length_c   1.000
_cell.angle_alpha   90.00
_cell.angle_beta   90.00
_cell.angle_gamma   90.00
#
_symmetry.space_group_name_H-M   'P 1'
#
loop_
_entity.id
_entity.type
_entity.pdbx_description
1 polymer ?
#
loop_
_entity_poly.entity_id
_entity_poly.type
_entity_poly.pdbx_seq_one_letter_code
_entity_poly.pdbx_strand_id
1 'polypeptide(L)'
;MSALRPSPITPTFDFERDGVQHGFLRLPYSRDDSAWGSVMIPVCVVRNGKGSTALLTGGNHGDEYEGPLALYELARTLDPKDVSGTVIIVPAMNYPAFRAGTRTSPIDKGNMNRSFPGRPDGTVTEKIADYFQRELLPHADIVFDFHSGGKTLDFVPFCAAHTLPDKAQEKKAFAAVEAFSAPFSMRMTEIDAVGMYDTAAEEMGKVFVTTELGGGGTSRAETVRIARRGILNVLRHSGIVSGAVEKTRTQWLDMPSGDCFAFAEDDGMIETMVDLGELVEGGHVVARIHPVGRTGQAPQEIRARMSGLLAARHFPGLVKAGDCVSVMAVAVP
;
A
#
# COMPACT_ATOMS: atom_id res chain seq x y z
N MET A 1 -23.97 -19.58 15.49
CA MET A 1 -23.35 -18.25 15.37
C MET A 1 -24.37 -17.34 14.72
N SER A 2 -24.68 -16.18 15.29
CA SER A 2 -25.59 -15.21 14.66
C SER A 2 -24.96 -14.77 13.34
N ALA A 3 -25.72 -14.79 12.24
CA ALA A 3 -25.27 -14.18 10.99
C ALA A 3 -24.92 -12.70 11.26
N LEU A 4 -23.79 -12.24 10.72
CA LEU A 4 -23.42 -10.82 10.78
C LEU A 4 -24.48 -9.99 10.05
N ARG A 5 -24.64 -8.73 10.48
CA ARG A 5 -25.56 -7.81 9.82
C ARG A 5 -25.06 -7.50 8.40
N PRO A 6 -25.95 -7.20 7.43
CA PRO A 6 -25.53 -6.70 6.14
C PRO A 6 -24.67 -5.44 6.28
N SER A 7 -23.72 -5.24 5.36
CA SER A 7 -22.95 -4.00 5.34
C SER A 7 -23.88 -2.80 5.10
N PRO A 8 -23.69 -1.65 5.78
CA PRO A 8 -24.49 -0.45 5.53
C PRO A 8 -24.05 0.27 4.24
N ILE A 9 -22.93 -0.13 3.62
CA ILE A 9 -22.45 0.48 2.38
C ILE A 9 -23.37 0.07 1.22
N THR A 10 -23.79 1.07 0.45
CA THR A 10 -24.53 0.86 -0.80
C THR A 10 -23.69 1.36 -1.98
N PRO A 11 -23.30 0.51 -2.94
CA PRO A 11 -22.65 0.96 -4.16
C PRO A 11 -23.66 1.73 -5.02
N THR A 12 -23.16 2.70 -5.79
CA THR A 12 -23.95 3.49 -6.77
C THR A 12 -23.68 3.04 -8.20
N PHE A 13 -23.15 1.83 -8.37
CA PHE A 13 -22.84 1.17 -9.63
C PHE A 13 -23.33 -0.28 -9.57
N ASP A 14 -23.38 -0.95 -10.72
CA ASP A 14 -23.76 -2.34 -10.88
C ASP A 14 -22.55 -3.18 -11.28
N PHE A 15 -22.16 -4.17 -10.48
CA PHE A 15 -20.98 -5.01 -10.73
C PHE A 15 -21.07 -5.81 -12.05
N GLU A 16 -22.27 -6.14 -12.51
CA GLU A 16 -22.46 -7.00 -13.67
C GLU A 16 -22.60 -6.24 -14.99
N ARG A 17 -22.70 -4.90 -14.93
CA ARG A 17 -22.90 -4.07 -16.12
C ARG A 17 -21.58 -3.81 -16.84
N ASP A 18 -21.52 -4.20 -18.12
CA ASP A 18 -20.42 -3.88 -19.03
C ASP A 18 -20.29 -2.35 -19.27
N GLY A 19 -19.09 -1.94 -19.66
CA GLY A 19 -18.69 -0.57 -19.88
C GLY A 19 -17.97 0.05 -18.70
N VAL A 20 -17.96 1.39 -18.65
CA VAL A 20 -17.33 2.18 -17.58
C VAL A 20 -18.42 2.74 -16.66
N GLN A 21 -18.20 2.60 -15.35
CA GLN A 21 -19.07 3.14 -14.32
C GLN A 21 -18.24 3.93 -13.32
N HIS A 22 -18.49 5.24 -13.23
CA HIS A 22 -17.95 6.08 -12.17
C HIS A 22 -19.02 6.30 -11.11
N GLY A 23 -18.70 6.01 -9.85
CA GLY A 23 -19.63 6.18 -8.76
C GLY A 23 -18.93 6.20 -7.41
N PHE A 24 -19.67 5.77 -6.41
CA PHE A 24 -19.29 5.77 -5.01
C PHE A 24 -19.75 4.50 -4.30
N LEU A 25 -18.96 4.08 -3.32
CA LEU A 25 -19.43 3.30 -2.18
C LEU A 25 -19.98 4.29 -1.15
N ARG A 26 -21.31 4.35 -1.03
CA ARG A 26 -21.97 5.26 -0.07
C ARG A 26 -22.07 4.59 1.29
N LEU A 27 -21.32 5.11 2.26
CA LEU A 27 -21.36 4.67 3.66
C LEU A 27 -22.16 5.69 4.50
N PRO A 28 -23.34 5.34 5.04
CA PRO A 28 -24.07 6.19 5.97
C PRO A 28 -23.22 6.61 7.17
N TYR A 29 -23.19 7.92 7.45
CA TYR A 29 -22.44 8.51 8.55
C TYR A 29 -23.18 9.73 9.11
N SER A 30 -23.92 9.49 10.19
CA SER A 30 -24.59 10.52 10.98
C SER A 30 -23.60 11.13 11.98
N ARG A 31 -23.54 12.47 12.01
CA ARG A 31 -22.69 13.25 12.91
C ARG A 31 -23.26 14.66 13.08
N ASP A 32 -22.71 15.42 14.01
CA ASP A 32 -23.22 16.75 14.42
C ASP A 32 -23.44 17.71 13.24
N ASP A 33 -22.54 17.72 12.25
CA ASP A 33 -22.64 18.62 11.09
C ASP A 33 -23.53 18.08 9.95
N SER A 34 -23.97 16.81 9.99
CA SER A 34 -25.16 16.37 9.26
C SER A 34 -25.71 15.00 9.71
N ALA A 35 -26.96 15.03 10.17
CA ALA A 35 -27.64 13.87 10.75
C ALA A 35 -27.91 12.73 9.75
N TRP A 36 -28.02 13.04 8.45
CA TRP A 36 -28.28 12.09 7.36
C TRP A 36 -27.21 12.12 6.26
N GLY A 37 -25.95 12.32 6.63
CA GLY A 37 -24.88 12.29 5.63
C GLY A 37 -24.26 10.92 5.41
N SER A 38 -23.22 10.92 4.58
CA SER A 38 -22.50 9.72 4.17
C SER A 38 -21.07 10.05 3.81
N VAL A 39 -20.17 9.08 4.01
CA VAL A 39 -18.87 9.07 3.34
C VAL A 39 -19.08 8.53 1.93
N MET A 40 -18.70 9.31 0.92
CA MET A 40 -18.84 8.97 -0.50
C MET A 40 -17.48 8.55 -1.05
N ILE A 41 -17.14 7.26 -0.94
CA ILE A 41 -15.82 6.72 -1.35
C ILE A 41 -15.81 6.53 -2.87
N PRO A 42 -14.97 7.24 -3.63
CA PRO A 42 -14.94 7.14 -5.09
C PRO A 42 -14.52 5.74 -5.58
N VAL A 43 -15.21 5.25 -6.61
CA VAL A 43 -14.93 3.95 -7.23
C VAL A 43 -15.23 4.02 -8.73
N CYS A 44 -14.41 3.35 -9.52
CA CYS A 44 -14.64 3.11 -10.93
C CYS A 44 -14.68 1.60 -11.19
N VAL A 45 -15.66 1.13 -11.96
CA VAL A 45 -15.70 -0.24 -12.46
C VAL A 45 -15.64 -0.21 -13.98
N VAL A 46 -14.64 -0.88 -14.54
CA VAL A 46 -14.51 -1.10 -15.98
C VAL A 46 -14.68 -2.59 -16.23
N ARG A 47 -15.74 -2.97 -16.93
CA ARG A 47 -16.05 -4.36 -17.23
C ARG A 47 -16.29 -4.55 -18.71
N ASN A 48 -15.80 -5.65 -19.25
CA ASN A 48 -16.13 -6.07 -20.60
C ASN A 48 -16.01 -7.59 -20.72
N GLY A 49 -17.14 -8.25 -20.97
CA GLY A 49 -17.18 -9.69 -21.22
C GLY A 49 -16.86 -10.54 -19.99
N LYS A 50 -16.22 -11.70 -20.23
CA LYS A 50 -15.85 -12.67 -19.19
C LYS A 50 -14.34 -12.73 -19.06
N GLY A 51 -13.85 -12.82 -17.83
CA GLY A 51 -12.42 -12.89 -17.53
C GLY A 51 -12.18 -12.67 -16.05
N SER A 52 -10.91 -12.54 -15.66
CA SER A 52 -10.53 -12.29 -14.28
C SER A 52 -10.92 -10.89 -13.79
N THR A 53 -11.07 -10.77 -12.49
CA THR A 53 -11.34 -9.49 -11.82
C THR A 53 -10.12 -9.01 -11.07
N ALA A 54 -9.70 -7.77 -11.34
CA ALA A 54 -8.72 -7.06 -10.52
C ALA A 54 -9.41 -6.08 -9.57
N LEU A 55 -9.04 -6.12 -8.29
CA LEU A 55 -9.38 -5.08 -7.32
C LEU A 55 -8.13 -4.25 -7.03
N LEU A 56 -8.17 -2.98 -7.43
CA LEU A 56 -7.04 -2.06 -7.32
C LEU A 56 -7.35 -1.00 -6.28
N THR A 57 -6.51 -0.92 -5.25
CA THR A 57 -6.66 0.02 -4.15
C THR A 57 -5.45 0.93 -4.03
N GLY A 58 -5.73 2.16 -3.64
CA GLY A 58 -4.73 3.12 -3.16
C GLY A 58 -5.34 3.88 -2.00
N GLY A 59 -4.53 4.70 -1.32
CA GLY A 59 -5.01 5.47 -0.18
C GLY A 59 -5.57 4.60 0.95
N ASN A 60 -5.01 3.40 1.13
CA ASN A 60 -5.19 2.60 2.36
C ASN A 60 -4.78 3.46 3.57
N HIS A 61 -3.64 4.14 3.45
CA HIS A 61 -3.29 5.29 4.27
C HIS A 61 -3.46 6.59 3.47
N GLY A 62 -3.92 7.65 4.14
CA GLY A 62 -4.33 8.88 3.47
C GLY A 62 -3.23 9.81 3.00
N ASP A 63 -1.97 9.56 3.38
CA ASP A 63 -0.81 10.38 3.07
C ASP A 63 0.19 9.70 2.12
N GLU A 64 -0.28 8.73 1.34
CA GLU A 64 0.48 7.96 0.34
C GLU A 64 -0.14 8.19 -1.06
N TYR A 65 0.60 8.76 -2.02
CA TYR A 65 -0.02 9.47 -3.17
C TYR A 65 0.22 8.85 -4.54
N GLU A 66 1.25 8.04 -4.72
CA GLU A 66 1.60 7.39 -5.98
C GLU A 66 0.44 6.52 -6.50
N GLY A 67 -0.13 5.70 -5.61
CA GLY A 67 -1.29 4.86 -5.89
C GLY A 67 -2.52 5.66 -6.32
N PRO A 68 -3.03 6.58 -5.48
CA PRO A 68 -4.13 7.46 -5.87
C PRO A 68 -3.91 8.15 -7.22
N LEU A 69 -2.72 8.70 -7.49
CA LEU A 69 -2.41 9.37 -8.76
C LEU A 69 -2.41 8.43 -9.97
N ALA A 70 -1.97 7.18 -9.80
CA ALA A 70 -2.04 6.17 -10.84
C ALA A 70 -3.49 5.69 -11.08
N LEU A 71 -4.24 5.47 -10.01
CA LEU A 71 -5.59 4.92 -10.08
C LEU A 71 -6.64 5.94 -10.55
N TYR A 72 -6.53 7.22 -10.16
CA TYR A 72 -7.38 8.27 -10.74
C TYR A 72 -7.16 8.44 -12.25
N GLU A 73 -5.90 8.35 -12.70
CA GLU A 73 -5.59 8.39 -14.13
C GLU A 73 -6.14 7.15 -14.85
N LEU A 74 -5.87 5.96 -14.33
CA LEU A 74 -6.36 4.71 -14.90
C LEU A 74 -7.89 4.69 -15.00
N ALA A 75 -8.59 5.12 -13.94
CA ALA A 75 -10.04 5.22 -13.96
C ALA A 75 -10.54 6.15 -15.06
N ARG A 76 -9.82 7.21 -15.40
CA ARG A 76 -10.18 8.17 -16.44
C ARG A 76 -9.85 7.68 -17.85
N THR A 77 -8.82 6.84 -18.02
CA THR A 77 -8.24 6.54 -19.34
C THR A 77 -8.40 5.10 -19.80
N LEU A 78 -8.75 4.16 -18.92
CA LEU A 78 -8.92 2.75 -19.31
C LEU A 78 -10.14 2.57 -20.23
N ASP A 79 -9.90 2.24 -21.50
CA ASP A 79 -10.97 1.94 -22.46
C ASP A 79 -11.51 0.53 -22.18
N PRO A 80 -12.83 0.34 -21.96
CA PRO A 80 -13.42 -0.98 -21.75
C PRO A 80 -13.17 -1.94 -22.91
N LYS A 81 -12.91 -1.45 -24.13
CA LYS A 81 -12.57 -2.31 -25.28
C LYS A 81 -11.25 -3.07 -25.11
N ASP A 82 -10.33 -2.53 -24.29
CA ASP A 82 -9.06 -3.18 -23.99
C ASP A 82 -9.18 -4.18 -22.83
N VAL A 83 -10.34 -4.23 -22.16
CA VAL A 83 -10.58 -5.09 -21.00
C VAL A 83 -11.25 -6.41 -21.42
N SER A 84 -10.83 -7.51 -20.81
CA SER A 84 -11.46 -8.83 -20.88
C SER A 84 -11.62 -9.39 -19.46
N GLY A 85 -12.77 -9.09 -18.84
CA GLY A 85 -12.98 -9.29 -17.40
C GLY A 85 -13.42 -8.00 -16.72
N THR A 86 -12.92 -7.75 -15.50
CA THR A 86 -13.32 -6.60 -14.68
C THR A 86 -12.14 -5.95 -13.99
N VAL A 87 -12.11 -4.62 -13.95
CA VAL A 87 -11.19 -3.83 -13.13
C VAL A 87 -12.02 -2.95 -12.19
N ILE A 88 -11.94 -3.22 -10.89
CA ILE A 88 -12.54 -2.42 -9.83
C ILE A 88 -11.43 -1.51 -9.29
N ILE A 89 -11.61 -0.20 -9.39
CA ILE A 89 -10.61 0.80 -9.06
C ILE A 89 -11.12 1.66 -7.91
N VAL A 90 -10.45 1.60 -6.76
CA VAL A 90 -10.71 2.45 -5.60
C VAL A 90 -9.46 3.27 -5.30
N PRO A 91 -9.34 4.50 -5.84
CA PRO A 91 -8.11 5.29 -5.71
C PRO A 91 -7.75 5.67 -4.27
N ALA A 92 -8.74 5.73 -3.38
CA ALA A 92 -8.57 6.10 -1.97
C ALA A 92 -9.52 5.28 -1.09
N MET A 93 -9.05 4.13 -0.60
CA MET A 93 -9.82 3.19 0.22
C MET A 93 -10.22 3.80 1.56
N ASN A 94 -9.26 4.28 2.35
CA ASN A 94 -9.53 5.04 3.56
C ASN A 94 -9.79 6.50 3.20
N TYR A 95 -10.90 6.72 2.51
CA TYR A 95 -11.22 8.04 1.95
C TYR A 95 -11.23 9.18 2.98
N PRO A 96 -11.73 9.01 4.22
CA PRO A 96 -11.59 10.04 5.26
C PRO A 96 -10.13 10.39 5.57
N ALA A 97 -9.25 9.40 5.66
CA ALA A 97 -7.81 9.61 5.88
C ALA A 97 -7.18 10.34 4.69
N PHE A 98 -7.47 9.91 3.46
CA PHE A 98 -7.00 10.56 2.23
C PHE A 98 -7.42 12.04 2.16
N ARG A 99 -8.68 12.34 2.50
CA ARG A 99 -9.19 13.71 2.52
C ARG A 99 -8.52 14.59 3.59
N ALA A 100 -7.98 13.99 4.64
CA ALA A 100 -7.23 14.68 5.68
C ALA A 100 -5.71 14.71 5.41
N GLY A 101 -5.21 13.95 4.43
CA GLY A 101 -3.78 13.77 4.22
C GLY A 101 -3.09 13.18 5.44
N THR A 102 -3.74 12.25 6.14
CA THR A 102 -3.21 11.59 7.35
C THR A 102 -3.17 10.09 7.17
N ARG A 103 -2.20 9.42 7.80
CA ARG A 103 -2.11 7.95 7.76
C ARG A 103 -3.42 7.27 8.20
N THR A 104 -4.02 7.75 9.28
CA THR A 104 -5.26 7.22 9.84
C THR A 104 -6.45 8.16 9.64
N SER A 105 -7.65 7.60 9.71
CA SER A 105 -8.90 8.35 9.57
C SER A 105 -9.03 9.42 10.68
N PRO A 106 -9.42 10.66 10.35
CA PRO A 106 -9.67 11.68 11.38
C PRO A 106 -10.93 11.40 12.21
N ILE A 107 -11.84 10.55 11.71
CA ILE A 107 -13.14 10.27 12.33
C ILE A 107 -12.97 9.38 13.57
N ASP A 108 -12.14 8.35 13.46
CA ASP A 108 -12.03 7.27 14.45
C ASP A 108 -10.58 6.86 14.74
N LYS A 109 -9.59 7.54 14.14
CA LYS A 109 -8.16 7.19 14.19
C LYS A 109 -7.85 5.78 13.66
N GLY A 110 -8.78 5.19 12.92
CA GLY A 110 -8.62 3.86 12.34
C GLY A 110 -7.46 3.81 11.35
N ASN A 111 -6.53 2.90 11.60
CA ASN A 111 -5.55 2.46 10.61
C ASN A 111 -6.20 1.35 9.76
N MET A 112 -6.43 1.63 8.48
CA MET A 112 -7.12 0.70 7.59
C MET A 112 -6.38 -0.63 7.47
N ASN A 113 -5.05 -0.60 7.32
CA ASN A 113 -4.24 -1.82 7.23
C ASN A 113 -4.04 -2.55 8.58
N ARG A 114 -4.86 -2.24 9.59
CA ARG A 114 -4.97 -2.95 10.87
C ARG A 114 -6.44 -3.15 11.30
N SER A 115 -7.37 -2.96 10.36
CA SER A 115 -8.82 -2.98 10.63
C SER A 115 -9.55 -4.18 10.04
N PHE A 116 -8.87 -5.08 9.32
CA PHE A 116 -9.51 -6.27 8.72
C PHE A 116 -9.72 -7.38 9.77
N PRO A 117 -10.77 -8.21 9.65
CA PRO A 117 -11.82 -8.23 8.62
C PRO A 117 -12.91 -7.15 8.80
N GLY A 118 -12.79 -6.28 9.81
CA GLY A 118 -13.77 -5.24 10.11
C GLY A 118 -15.07 -5.79 10.70
N ARG A 119 -16.07 -4.91 10.82
CA ARG A 119 -17.44 -5.28 11.17
C ARG A 119 -18.48 -4.26 10.67
N PRO A 120 -19.69 -4.70 10.28
CA PRO A 120 -20.70 -3.84 9.65
C PRO A 120 -21.34 -2.83 10.61
N ASP A 121 -21.19 -3.03 11.92
CA ASP A 121 -21.72 -2.18 12.98
C ASP A 121 -20.64 -1.42 13.77
N GLY A 122 -19.39 -1.46 13.30
CA GLY A 122 -18.26 -0.78 13.93
C GLY A 122 -18.15 0.71 13.60
N THR A 123 -16.93 1.22 13.79
CA THR A 123 -16.48 2.55 13.35
C THR A 123 -16.54 2.71 11.82
N VAL A 124 -16.27 3.91 11.32
CA VAL A 124 -16.28 4.17 9.87
C VAL A 124 -15.22 3.32 9.18
N THR A 125 -14.00 3.26 9.73
CA THR A 125 -12.91 2.46 9.18
C THR A 125 -13.23 0.96 9.21
N GLU A 126 -13.77 0.44 10.32
CA GLU A 126 -14.17 -0.98 10.43
C GLU A 126 -15.28 -1.38 9.45
N LYS A 127 -16.22 -0.47 9.16
CA LYS A 127 -17.29 -0.69 8.16
C LYS A 127 -16.77 -0.73 6.73
N ILE A 128 -15.76 0.07 6.43
CA ILE A 128 -15.08 0.02 5.13
C ILE A 128 -14.32 -1.30 5.00
N ALA A 129 -13.53 -1.68 6.00
CA ALA A 129 -12.81 -2.96 6.01
C ALA A 129 -13.77 -4.16 5.85
N ASP A 130 -14.90 -4.15 6.56
CA ASP A 130 -15.97 -5.17 6.42
C ASP A 130 -16.54 -5.28 5.01
N TYR A 131 -16.81 -4.15 4.36
CA TYR A 131 -17.33 -4.16 2.99
C TYR A 131 -16.30 -4.70 2.00
N PHE A 132 -15.03 -4.32 2.15
CA PHE A 132 -13.96 -4.89 1.33
C PHE A 132 -13.82 -6.40 1.57
N GLN A 133 -13.84 -6.83 2.84
CA GLN A 133 -13.78 -8.23 3.23
C GLN A 133 -14.89 -9.06 2.61
N ARG A 134 -16.15 -8.64 2.76
CA ARG A 134 -17.31 -9.50 2.46
C ARG A 134 -17.93 -9.25 1.09
N GLU A 135 -17.72 -8.08 0.50
CA GLU A 135 -18.42 -7.66 -0.71
C GLU A 135 -17.49 -7.33 -1.89
N LEU A 136 -16.20 -7.02 -1.69
CA LEU A 136 -15.26 -6.75 -2.81
C LEU A 136 -14.24 -7.87 -3.02
N LEU A 137 -13.52 -8.28 -1.97
CA LEU A 137 -12.52 -9.36 -2.05
C LEU A 137 -13.08 -10.65 -2.67
N PRO A 138 -14.31 -11.09 -2.38
CA PRO A 138 -14.85 -12.31 -2.98
C PRO A 138 -14.94 -12.26 -4.51
N HIS A 139 -15.12 -11.08 -5.09
CA HIS A 139 -15.21 -10.88 -6.55
C HIS A 139 -13.85 -10.84 -7.25
N ALA A 140 -12.76 -10.58 -6.53
CA ALA A 140 -11.42 -10.41 -7.10
C ALA A 140 -10.71 -11.74 -7.33
N ASP A 141 -9.88 -11.82 -8.36
CA ASP A 141 -8.87 -12.89 -8.54
C ASP A 141 -7.47 -12.38 -8.19
N ILE A 142 -7.22 -11.11 -8.52
CA ILE A 142 -6.01 -10.37 -8.17
C ILE A 142 -6.39 -9.10 -7.40
N VAL A 143 -5.65 -8.84 -6.32
CA VAL A 143 -5.75 -7.65 -5.48
C VAL A 143 -4.42 -6.94 -5.53
N PHE A 144 -4.44 -5.65 -5.85
CA PHE A 144 -3.26 -4.82 -5.88
C PHE A 144 -3.48 -3.60 -4.99
N ASP A 145 -2.71 -3.49 -3.92
CA ASP A 145 -2.79 -2.34 -3.01
C ASP A 145 -1.53 -1.47 -3.11
N PHE A 146 -1.72 -0.18 -3.34
CA PHE A 146 -0.62 0.76 -3.40
C PHE A 146 -0.29 1.31 -2.01
N HIS A 147 0.99 1.26 -1.67
CA HIS A 147 1.54 1.84 -0.46
C HIS A 147 2.78 2.68 -0.75
N SER A 148 3.12 3.55 0.20
CA SER A 148 4.33 4.39 0.25
C SER A 148 4.64 4.70 1.72
N GLY A 149 5.77 5.34 2.03
CA GLY A 149 6.16 5.59 3.43
C GLY A 149 5.32 6.60 4.21
N GLY A 150 4.31 7.22 3.59
CA GLY A 150 3.51 8.28 4.20
C GLY A 150 4.38 9.45 4.67
N LYS A 151 3.91 10.25 5.62
CA LYS A 151 4.67 11.41 6.14
C LYS A 151 5.92 11.05 6.95
N THR A 152 6.04 9.81 7.42
CA THR A 152 7.03 9.41 8.43
C THR A 152 8.20 8.62 7.87
N LEU A 153 8.05 7.96 6.72
CA LEU A 153 9.07 7.14 6.10
C LEU A 153 9.29 7.52 4.64
N ASP A 154 10.43 7.12 4.09
CA ASP A 154 10.73 7.16 2.64
C ASP A 154 11.44 5.85 2.27
N PHE A 155 11.12 5.31 1.08
CA PHE A 155 11.58 4.00 0.61
C PHE A 155 12.20 4.11 -0.79
N VAL A 156 13.14 3.22 -1.10
CA VAL A 156 13.44 2.93 -2.50
C VAL A 156 12.18 2.40 -3.19
N PRO A 157 11.86 2.78 -4.43
CA PRO A 157 10.61 2.38 -5.05
C PRO A 157 10.62 0.88 -5.39
N PHE A 158 9.82 0.09 -4.69
CA PHE A 158 9.70 -1.35 -4.90
C PHE A 158 8.27 -1.84 -5.03
N CYS A 159 8.13 -3.01 -5.66
CA CYS A 159 6.92 -3.82 -5.64
C CYS A 159 7.21 -5.14 -4.91
N ALA A 160 6.24 -5.64 -4.14
CA ALA A 160 6.46 -6.75 -3.24
C ALA A 160 5.30 -7.73 -3.21
N ALA A 161 5.63 -8.95 -2.78
CA ALA A 161 4.69 -9.99 -2.41
C ALA A 161 5.24 -10.79 -1.23
N HIS A 162 4.34 -11.41 -0.47
CA HIS A 162 4.70 -12.23 0.67
C HIS A 162 5.19 -13.62 0.26
N THR A 163 6.06 -14.17 1.11
CA THR A 163 6.28 -15.62 1.16
C THR A 163 5.04 -16.27 1.78
N LEU A 164 4.42 -17.21 1.07
CA LEU A 164 3.15 -17.82 1.47
C LEU A 164 3.30 -19.34 1.71
N PRO A 165 2.45 -19.93 2.57
CA PRO A 165 2.36 -21.39 2.69
C PRO A 165 1.94 -22.07 1.38
N ASP A 166 0.98 -21.50 0.66
CA ASP A 166 0.60 -21.96 -0.69
C ASP A 166 1.62 -21.47 -1.72
N LYS A 167 2.49 -22.38 -2.16
CA LYS A 167 3.55 -22.08 -3.13
C LYS A 167 3.05 -21.84 -4.56
N ALA A 168 1.84 -22.27 -4.90
CA ALA A 168 1.23 -21.95 -6.18
C ALA A 168 0.69 -20.51 -6.19
N GLN A 169 0.07 -20.07 -5.09
CA GLN A 169 -0.34 -18.68 -4.88
C GLN A 169 0.89 -17.76 -4.83
N GLU A 170 1.91 -18.12 -4.03
CA GLU A 170 3.18 -17.42 -3.93
C GLU A 170 3.83 -17.19 -5.31
N LYS A 171 3.92 -18.25 -6.13
CA LYS A 171 4.51 -18.16 -7.47
C LYS A 171 3.76 -17.19 -8.37
N LYS A 172 2.43 -17.14 -8.30
CA LYS A 172 1.62 -16.19 -9.07
C LYS A 172 1.84 -14.76 -8.61
N ALA A 173 1.92 -14.53 -7.29
CA ALA A 173 2.18 -13.21 -6.72
C ALA A 173 3.56 -12.67 -7.14
N PHE A 174 4.61 -13.48 -7.03
CA PHE A 174 5.95 -13.07 -7.47
C PHE A 174 6.05 -12.84 -8.99
N ALA A 175 5.31 -13.60 -9.81
CA ALA A 175 5.24 -13.33 -11.25
C ALA A 175 4.56 -11.98 -11.55
N ALA A 176 3.54 -11.60 -10.77
CA ALA A 176 2.90 -10.30 -10.88
C ALA A 176 3.82 -9.15 -10.39
N VAL A 177 4.61 -9.36 -9.33
CA VAL A 177 5.67 -8.43 -8.91
C VAL A 177 6.71 -8.21 -10.01
N GLU A 178 7.17 -9.28 -10.66
CA GLU A 178 8.10 -9.18 -11.79
C GLU A 178 7.46 -8.38 -12.94
N ALA A 179 6.18 -8.64 -13.24
CA ALA A 179 5.46 -7.90 -14.26
C ALA A 179 5.32 -6.41 -13.94
N PHE A 180 5.05 -6.04 -12.68
CA PHE A 180 5.01 -4.63 -12.26
C PHE A 180 6.31 -3.91 -12.61
N SER A 181 7.46 -4.59 -12.48
CA SER A 181 8.77 -4.10 -12.91
C SER A 181 9.11 -2.74 -12.28
N ALA A 182 9.00 -2.62 -10.96
CA ALA A 182 9.60 -1.49 -10.24
C ALA A 182 11.14 -1.56 -10.31
N PRO A 183 11.89 -0.47 -10.02
CA PRO A 183 13.35 -0.53 -9.96
C PRO A 183 13.88 -1.58 -8.98
N PHE A 184 13.14 -1.81 -7.90
CA PHE A 184 13.39 -2.87 -6.94
C PHE A 184 12.16 -3.79 -6.80
N SER A 185 12.39 -5.06 -6.51
CA SER A 185 11.36 -6.03 -6.15
C SER A 185 11.68 -6.59 -4.78
N MET A 186 10.71 -6.75 -3.90
CA MET A 186 10.99 -7.23 -2.55
C MET A 186 10.23 -8.51 -2.24
N ARG A 187 10.96 -9.46 -1.65
CA ARG A 187 10.37 -10.59 -0.94
C ARG A 187 10.07 -10.16 0.48
N MET A 188 8.80 -10.21 0.87
CA MET A 188 8.40 -9.89 2.23
C MET A 188 8.12 -11.16 3.03
N THR A 189 8.55 -11.15 4.30
CA THR A 189 8.08 -12.10 5.31
C THR A 189 7.33 -11.26 6.34
N GLU A 190 6.01 -11.42 6.39
CA GLU A 190 5.19 -10.64 7.32
C GLU A 190 5.37 -11.15 8.76
N ILE A 191 5.68 -10.25 9.67
CA ILE A 191 5.97 -10.54 11.08
C ILE A 191 4.78 -10.17 11.98
N ASP A 192 3.92 -9.25 11.53
CA ASP A 192 2.72 -8.79 12.24
C ASP A 192 1.49 -8.71 11.30
N ALA A 193 1.04 -9.89 10.83
CA ALA A 193 -0.03 -10.04 9.86
C ALA A 193 -1.45 -9.71 10.38
N VAL A 194 -1.62 -9.52 11.69
CA VAL A 194 -2.96 -9.44 12.29
C VAL A 194 -3.67 -8.15 11.87
N GLY A 195 -4.80 -8.31 11.18
CA GLY A 195 -5.68 -7.21 10.78
C GLY A 195 -5.28 -6.51 9.48
N MET A 196 -4.32 -7.07 8.74
CA MET A 196 -3.87 -6.53 7.45
C MET A 196 -4.84 -6.85 6.30
N TYR A 197 -4.91 -5.94 5.34
CA TYR A 197 -5.65 -6.16 4.11
C TYR A 197 -5.03 -7.29 3.27
N ASP A 198 -3.71 -7.33 3.27
CA ASP A 198 -2.87 -8.28 2.57
C ASP A 198 -3.25 -9.71 2.97
N THR A 199 -3.23 -9.99 4.27
CA THR A 199 -3.61 -11.27 4.85
C THR A 199 -5.06 -11.64 4.53
N ALA A 200 -5.98 -10.67 4.59
CA ALA A 200 -7.38 -10.92 4.24
C ALA A 200 -7.56 -11.38 2.77
N ALA A 201 -6.80 -10.82 1.84
CA ALA A 201 -6.82 -11.25 0.44
C ALA A 201 -6.13 -12.61 0.26
N GLU A 202 -4.97 -12.79 0.90
CA GLU A 202 -4.16 -14.00 0.77
C GLU A 202 -4.86 -15.24 1.36
N GLU A 203 -5.50 -15.11 2.52
CA GLU A 203 -6.28 -16.20 3.15
C GLU A 203 -7.49 -16.61 2.31
N MET A 204 -8.00 -15.73 1.43
CA MET A 204 -9.03 -16.05 0.43
C MET A 204 -8.47 -16.69 -0.84
N GLY A 205 -7.17 -16.99 -0.89
CA GLY A 205 -6.49 -17.59 -2.04
C GLY A 205 -6.30 -16.63 -3.22
N LYS A 206 -6.43 -15.30 -3.00
CA LYS A 206 -6.27 -14.30 -4.05
C LYS A 206 -4.80 -14.02 -4.32
N VAL A 207 -4.46 -13.62 -5.54
CA VAL A 207 -3.12 -13.08 -5.81
C VAL A 207 -3.06 -11.67 -5.22
N PHE A 208 -2.24 -11.46 -4.19
CA PHE A 208 -2.02 -10.13 -3.59
C PHE A 208 -0.65 -9.59 -3.97
N VAL A 209 -0.59 -8.32 -4.34
CA VAL A 209 0.64 -7.60 -4.66
C VAL A 209 0.57 -6.20 -4.06
N THR A 210 1.68 -5.72 -3.52
CA THR A 210 1.77 -4.39 -2.91
C THR A 210 3.02 -3.63 -3.37
N THR A 211 3.18 -2.40 -2.92
CA THR A 211 4.30 -1.52 -3.28
C THR A 211 4.72 -0.64 -2.13
N GLU A 212 5.96 -0.16 -2.14
CA GLU A 212 6.35 1.07 -1.44
C GLU A 212 7.07 1.93 -2.48
N LEU A 213 6.47 3.04 -2.89
CA LEU A 213 6.96 3.81 -4.05
C LEU A 213 7.67 5.11 -3.70
N GLY A 214 7.98 5.34 -2.43
CA GLY A 214 8.59 6.57 -1.94
C GLY A 214 8.07 6.89 -0.53
N GLY A 215 7.81 8.16 -0.26
CA GLY A 215 7.28 8.61 1.02
C GLY A 215 7.41 10.12 1.25
N GLY A 216 7.50 10.51 2.52
CA GLY A 216 7.52 11.91 2.96
C GLY A 216 6.21 12.68 2.82
N GLY A 217 5.09 11.98 2.59
CA GLY A 217 3.78 12.61 2.39
C GLY A 217 3.71 13.40 1.09
N THR A 218 4.46 12.98 0.07
CA THR A 218 4.46 13.56 -1.26
C THR A 218 4.72 12.47 -2.31
N SER A 219 4.83 12.86 -3.58
CA SER A 219 5.27 11.97 -4.67
C SER A 219 6.15 12.72 -5.66
N ARG A 220 6.92 11.98 -6.46
CA ARG A 220 7.78 12.52 -7.52
C ARG A 220 7.22 12.10 -8.88
N ALA A 221 7.50 12.88 -9.93
CA ALA A 221 7.09 12.52 -11.28
C ALA A 221 7.60 11.13 -11.71
N GLU A 222 8.77 10.73 -11.20
CA GLU A 222 9.33 9.39 -11.40
C GLU A 222 8.50 8.29 -10.73
N THR A 223 8.18 8.43 -9.45
CA THR A 223 7.46 7.41 -8.67
C THR A 223 6.03 7.23 -9.18
N VAL A 224 5.39 8.31 -9.63
CA VAL A 224 4.09 8.26 -10.31
C VAL A 224 4.18 7.54 -11.67
N ARG A 225 5.27 7.71 -12.45
CA ARG A 225 5.46 6.96 -13.70
C ARG A 225 5.65 5.47 -13.43
N ILE A 226 6.39 5.11 -12.38
CA ILE A 226 6.55 3.72 -11.93
C ILE A 226 5.18 3.12 -11.59
N ALA A 227 4.38 3.80 -10.76
CA ALA A 227 3.04 3.36 -10.37
C ALA A 227 2.12 3.11 -11.58
N ARG A 228 2.06 4.07 -12.52
CA ARG A 228 1.21 4.01 -13.71
C ARG A 228 1.60 2.89 -14.67
N ARG A 229 2.90 2.73 -14.96
CA ARG A 229 3.38 1.64 -15.82
C ARG A 229 3.13 0.30 -15.12
N GLY A 230 3.50 0.20 -13.85
CA GLY A 230 3.47 -1.06 -13.12
C GLY A 230 2.06 -1.64 -12.97
N ILE A 231 1.06 -0.83 -12.66
CA ILE A 231 -0.32 -1.34 -12.54
C ILE A 231 -0.88 -1.80 -13.87
N LEU A 232 -0.58 -1.08 -14.96
CA LEU A 232 -0.99 -1.50 -16.29
C LEU A 232 -0.29 -2.79 -16.72
N ASN A 233 0.98 -2.96 -16.36
CA ASN A 233 1.71 -4.21 -16.57
C ASN A 233 1.11 -5.38 -15.81
N VAL A 234 0.70 -5.19 -14.55
CA VAL A 234 0.03 -6.24 -13.77
C VAL A 234 -1.28 -6.65 -14.44
N LEU A 235 -2.10 -5.68 -14.86
CA LEU A 235 -3.35 -5.98 -15.57
C LEU A 235 -3.13 -6.73 -16.89
N ARG A 236 -2.06 -6.40 -17.63
CA ARG A 236 -1.65 -7.12 -18.85
C ARG A 236 -1.14 -8.52 -18.55
N HIS A 237 -0.33 -8.67 -17.51
CA HIS A 237 0.17 -9.96 -17.05
C HIS A 237 -0.97 -10.92 -16.65
N SER A 238 -1.99 -10.39 -15.97
CA SER A 238 -3.20 -11.13 -15.61
C SER A 238 -4.15 -11.39 -16.78
N GLY A 239 -3.86 -10.88 -17.98
CA GLY A 239 -4.71 -11.02 -19.16
C GLY A 239 -6.02 -10.22 -19.11
N ILE A 240 -6.17 -9.32 -18.13
CA ILE A 240 -7.37 -8.50 -17.94
C ILE A 240 -7.37 -7.32 -18.91
N VAL A 241 -6.19 -6.77 -19.21
CA VAL A 241 -6.00 -5.69 -20.18
C VAL A 241 -5.14 -6.17 -21.33
N SER A 242 -5.49 -5.80 -22.56
CA SER A 242 -4.73 -6.17 -23.76
C SER A 242 -3.33 -5.52 -23.81
N GLY A 243 -2.43 -6.15 -24.56
CA GLY A 243 -1.08 -5.65 -24.82
C GLY A 243 0.02 -6.36 -24.04
N ALA A 244 1.28 -6.00 -24.36
CA ALA A 244 2.46 -6.61 -23.76
C ALA A 244 2.90 -5.86 -22.49
N VAL A 245 3.46 -6.61 -21.53
CA VAL A 245 4.13 -6.06 -20.34
C VAL A 245 5.35 -5.24 -20.79
N GLU A 246 5.41 -3.98 -20.37
CA GLU A 246 6.58 -3.11 -20.57
C GLU A 246 7.61 -3.40 -19.47
N LYS A 247 8.50 -4.37 -19.71
CA LYS A 247 9.49 -4.80 -18.72
C LYS A 247 10.60 -3.77 -18.56
N THR A 248 10.98 -3.52 -17.31
CA THR A 248 12.24 -2.84 -16.94
C THR A 248 13.04 -3.71 -16.00
N ARG A 249 14.36 -3.48 -15.91
CA ARG A 249 15.21 -4.20 -14.95
C ARG A 249 14.71 -3.90 -13.53
N THR A 250 14.57 -4.94 -12.73
CA THR A 250 14.34 -4.88 -11.29
C THR A 250 15.52 -5.54 -10.57
N GLN A 251 15.93 -4.99 -9.42
CA GLN A 251 16.82 -5.66 -8.48
C GLN A 251 15.98 -6.27 -7.36
N TRP A 252 16.05 -7.59 -7.19
CA TRP A 252 15.39 -8.25 -6.07
C TRP A 252 16.13 -7.94 -4.77
N LEU A 253 15.36 -7.65 -3.73
CA LEU A 253 15.78 -7.38 -2.37
C LEU A 253 15.11 -8.38 -1.42
N ASP A 254 15.85 -8.75 -0.38
CA ASP A 254 15.36 -9.57 0.73
C ASP A 254 15.67 -8.91 2.08
N MET A 255 14.84 -9.19 3.07
CA MET A 255 14.95 -8.70 4.45
C MET A 255 15.07 -9.89 5.40
N PRO A 256 16.28 -10.48 5.52
CA PRO A 256 16.44 -11.83 6.06
C PRO A 256 16.28 -11.95 7.59
N SER A 257 16.34 -10.84 8.34
CA SER A 257 16.24 -10.87 9.80
C SER A 257 15.82 -9.52 10.39
N GLY A 258 15.57 -9.50 11.70
CA GLY A 258 15.33 -8.27 12.46
C GLY A 258 16.51 -7.29 12.45
N ASP A 259 17.72 -7.72 12.04
CA ASP A 259 18.89 -6.85 11.89
C ASP A 259 18.75 -5.88 10.72
N CYS A 260 17.74 -6.08 9.86
CA CYS A 260 17.37 -5.09 8.85
C CYS A 260 16.98 -3.76 9.49
N PHE A 261 16.45 -3.76 10.71
CA PHE A 261 15.87 -2.57 11.33
C PHE A 261 16.81 -1.95 12.38
N ALA A 262 17.00 -0.64 12.30
CA ALA A 262 17.57 0.17 13.38
C ALA A 262 16.53 1.16 13.90
N PHE A 263 16.48 1.33 15.22
CA PHE A 263 15.51 2.17 15.92
C PHE A 263 16.21 3.26 16.70
N ALA A 264 15.54 4.40 16.83
CA ALA A 264 15.95 5.47 17.74
C ALA A 264 15.72 5.01 19.20
N GLU A 265 16.68 5.23 20.09
CA GLU A 265 16.49 4.98 21.53
C GLU A 265 16.13 6.27 22.28
N ASP A 266 16.41 7.43 21.67
CA ASP A 266 16.12 8.75 22.22
C ASP A 266 15.33 9.62 21.21
N ASP A 267 14.60 10.61 21.75
CA ASP A 267 14.01 11.69 20.95
C ASP A 267 15.11 12.67 20.49
N GLY A 268 14.99 13.22 19.28
CA GLY A 268 15.93 14.24 18.83
C GLY A 268 15.82 14.64 17.38
N MET A 269 16.80 15.42 16.92
CA MET A 269 16.93 15.78 15.52
C MET A 269 17.80 14.74 14.81
N ILE A 270 17.28 14.14 13.75
CA ILE A 270 18.00 13.12 12.99
C ILE A 270 18.86 13.76 11.89
N GLU A 271 20.12 13.35 11.82
CA GLU A 271 21.05 13.58 10.72
C GLU A 271 21.30 12.24 10.03
N THR A 272 20.95 12.11 8.76
CA THR A 272 21.21 10.88 7.99
C THR A 272 22.58 10.93 7.34
N MET A 273 23.31 9.83 7.45
CA MET A 273 24.69 9.71 6.96
C MET A 273 24.79 9.01 5.59
N VAL A 274 23.69 8.41 5.14
CA VAL A 274 23.56 7.64 3.90
C VAL A 274 22.20 7.93 3.26
N ASP A 275 22.14 7.89 1.93
CA ASP A 275 20.90 8.07 1.17
C ASP A 275 20.29 6.74 0.71
N LEU A 276 19.00 6.78 0.36
CA LEU A 276 18.26 5.62 -0.13
C LEU A 276 18.93 5.00 -1.36
N GLY A 277 19.11 3.68 -1.34
CA GLY A 277 19.77 2.93 -2.42
C GLY A 277 21.29 2.79 -2.26
N GLU A 278 21.92 3.48 -1.32
CA GLU A 278 23.35 3.32 -1.07
C GLU A 278 23.69 1.99 -0.37
N LEU A 279 24.87 1.45 -0.69
CA LEU A 279 25.42 0.27 -0.03
C LEU A 279 26.14 0.67 1.26
N VAL A 280 25.89 -0.06 2.33
CA VAL A 280 26.40 0.18 3.68
C VAL A 280 26.99 -1.11 4.24
N GLU A 281 28.16 -1.02 4.87
CA GLU A 281 28.76 -2.13 5.61
C GLU A 281 28.20 -2.21 7.04
N GLY A 282 28.07 -3.43 7.57
CA GLY A 282 27.66 -3.65 8.96
C GLY A 282 28.57 -2.92 9.94
N GLY A 283 27.96 -2.24 10.92
CA GLY A 283 28.64 -1.42 11.92
C GLY A 283 28.86 0.04 11.51
N HIS A 284 28.67 0.41 10.24
CA HIS A 284 28.75 1.82 9.82
C HIS A 284 27.62 2.66 10.42
N VAL A 285 27.91 3.92 10.71
CA VAL A 285 26.92 4.87 11.22
C VAL A 285 26.02 5.30 10.07
N VAL A 286 24.72 5.01 10.18
CA VAL A 286 23.72 5.34 9.17
C VAL A 286 22.94 6.61 9.51
N ALA A 287 22.85 6.93 10.79
CA ALA A 287 22.23 8.16 11.26
C ALA A 287 22.81 8.59 12.60
N ARG A 288 22.63 9.87 12.93
CA ARG A 288 22.92 10.47 14.21
C ARG A 288 21.69 11.15 14.77
N ILE A 289 21.44 10.99 16.06
CA ILE A 289 20.33 11.65 16.75
C ILE A 289 20.92 12.72 17.67
N HIS A 290 20.70 13.98 17.32
CA HIS A 290 21.17 15.14 18.05
C HIS A 290 20.15 15.52 19.13
N PRO A 291 20.56 15.62 20.41
CA PRO A 291 19.70 16.13 21.47
C PRO A 291 19.29 17.57 21.20
N VAL A 292 17.99 17.85 21.21
CA VAL A 292 17.45 19.21 20.92
C VAL A 292 17.31 20.08 22.17
N GLY A 293 17.39 19.50 23.37
CA GLY A 293 17.19 20.21 24.63
C GLY A 293 18.36 21.11 25.07
N ARG A 294 19.58 20.89 24.56
CA ARG A 294 20.77 21.70 24.89
C ARG A 294 21.90 21.47 23.89
N THR A 295 22.58 22.53 23.48
CA THR A 295 23.77 22.49 22.59
C THR A 295 25.00 21.87 23.25
N GLY A 296 25.94 21.35 22.46
CA GLY A 296 27.26 20.87 22.91
C GLY A 296 27.32 19.42 23.40
N GLN A 297 26.21 18.69 23.31
CA GLN A 297 26.17 17.25 23.58
C GLN A 297 26.56 16.46 22.33
N ALA A 298 27.22 15.32 22.51
CA ALA A 298 27.48 14.40 21.41
C ALA A 298 26.16 13.74 20.96
N PRO A 299 25.94 13.52 19.65
CA PRO A 299 24.78 12.80 19.16
C PRO A 299 24.89 11.30 19.46
N GLN A 300 23.74 10.63 19.57
CA GLN A 300 23.66 9.17 19.54
C GLN A 300 23.95 8.68 18.13
N GLU A 301 24.86 7.73 17.96
CA GLU A 301 25.12 7.10 16.67
C GLU A 301 24.26 5.85 16.48
N ILE A 302 23.48 5.82 15.40
CA ILE A 302 22.72 4.66 14.96
C ILE A 302 23.54 3.93 13.90
N ARG A 303 23.84 2.65 14.14
CA ARG A 303 24.71 1.84 13.29
C ARG A 303 23.91 0.76 12.55
N ALA A 304 24.28 0.50 11.31
CA ALA A 304 23.77 -0.62 10.53
C ALA A 304 24.10 -1.94 11.25
N ARG A 305 23.10 -2.78 11.49
CA ARG A 305 23.31 -4.09 12.15
C ARG A 305 23.73 -5.19 11.17
N MET A 306 23.65 -4.90 9.87
CA MET A 306 24.07 -5.79 8.79
C MET A 306 24.56 -4.98 7.59
N SER A 307 25.37 -5.61 6.73
CA SER A 307 25.72 -5.03 5.43
C SER A 307 24.55 -5.17 4.45
N GLY A 308 24.35 -4.18 3.58
CA GLY A 308 23.27 -4.20 2.60
C GLY A 308 23.06 -2.85 1.91
N LEU A 309 21.88 -2.67 1.34
CA LEU A 309 21.39 -1.44 0.73
C LEU A 309 20.41 -0.75 1.68
N LEU A 310 20.48 0.58 1.82
CA LEU A 310 19.49 1.35 2.57
C LEU A 310 18.16 1.38 1.80
N ALA A 311 17.19 0.56 2.21
CA ALA A 311 15.91 0.39 1.55
C ALA A 311 14.84 1.36 2.06
N ALA A 312 14.90 1.74 3.34
CA ALA A 312 14.00 2.71 3.93
C ALA A 312 14.68 3.57 4.99
N ARG A 313 14.11 4.75 5.26
CA ARG A 313 14.54 5.64 6.33
C ARG A 313 13.39 6.40 6.96
N HIS A 314 13.61 6.89 8.17
CA HIS A 314 12.80 7.97 8.75
C HIS A 314 12.90 9.23 7.87
N PHE A 315 11.75 9.90 7.70
CA PHE A 315 11.65 11.07 6.83
C PHE A 315 11.68 12.42 7.59
N PRO A 316 10.86 12.66 8.64
CA PRO A 316 10.87 13.92 9.36
C PRO A 316 12.24 14.26 9.97
N GLY A 317 12.56 15.55 10.12
CA GLY A 317 13.81 15.97 10.79
C GLY A 317 13.86 15.66 12.29
N LEU A 318 12.72 15.33 12.91
CA LEU A 318 12.63 14.93 14.32
C LEU A 318 12.20 13.47 14.42
N VAL A 319 12.91 12.70 15.25
CA VAL A 319 12.59 11.32 15.62
C VAL A 319 12.09 11.27 17.06
N LYS A 320 11.31 10.23 17.36
CA LYS A 320 10.97 9.82 18.72
C LYS A 320 11.67 8.51 19.07
N ALA A 321 11.89 8.28 20.36
CA ALA A 321 12.31 6.99 20.87
C ALA A 321 11.33 5.90 20.41
N GLY A 322 11.87 4.84 19.81
CA GLY A 322 11.11 3.75 19.21
C GLY A 322 10.79 3.92 17.72
N ASP A 323 11.03 5.09 17.11
CA ASP A 323 10.87 5.27 15.66
C ASP A 323 11.91 4.44 14.90
N CYS A 324 11.50 3.82 13.79
CA CYS A 324 12.42 3.14 12.88
C CYS A 324 13.23 4.17 12.10
N VAL A 325 14.55 4.14 12.25
CA VAL A 325 15.48 5.10 11.66
C VAL A 325 15.91 4.70 10.26
N SER A 326 16.21 3.41 10.07
CA SER A 326 16.70 2.86 8.81
C SER A 326 16.29 1.40 8.67
N VAL A 327 16.04 1.00 7.43
CA VAL A 327 15.84 -0.39 7.03
C VAL A 327 16.88 -0.77 5.99
N MET A 328 17.68 -1.78 6.29
CA MET A 328 18.64 -2.40 5.38
C MET A 328 18.00 -3.59 4.66
N ALA A 329 18.38 -3.81 3.41
CA ALA A 329 18.01 -5.00 2.64
C ALA A 329 19.22 -5.58 1.89
N VAL A 330 19.18 -6.85 1.52
CA VAL A 330 20.23 -7.48 0.73
C VAL A 330 19.76 -7.70 -0.70
N ALA A 331 20.63 -7.44 -1.68
CA ALA A 331 20.37 -7.79 -3.06
C ALA A 331 20.39 -9.31 -3.23
N VAL A 332 19.35 -9.86 -3.84
CA VAL A 332 19.27 -11.29 -4.20
C VAL A 332 19.20 -11.45 -5.73
N PRO A 333 19.69 -12.58 -6.27
CA PRO A 333 19.72 -12.84 -7.71
C PRO A 333 18.36 -12.79 -8.41
#